data_AF-A0A7R9HEM6-F1
#
_entry.id   AF-A0A7R9HEM6-F1
#
_cell.length_a   1.000
_cell.length_b   1.000
_cell.length_c   1.000
_cell.angle_alpha   90.00
_cell.angle_beta   90.00
_cell.angle_gamma   90.00
#
_symmetry.space_group_name_H-M   'P 1'
#
loop_
_entity.id
_entity.type
_entity.pdbx_description
1 polymer ?
#
loop_
_entity_poly.entity_id
_entity_poly.type
_entity_poly.pdbx_seq_one_letter_code
_entity_poly.pdbx_strand_id
1 'polypeptide(L)'
;MHHGKKKKDEEKKEQEDAAKTKEMESGTLKAYKDEQEKYKALKTQLPKKGPTREAFTLSLLAKFKNKLATVKEKIQDSSDTEGRPAETRVDNDDDYNDDNWLTHTLRFESNTPVLAKDASTKNDDWFEITDPRNPINKRRREASRDGPKSKEKR
;
A
#
# COMPACT_ATOMS: atom_id res chain seq x y z
N MET A 1 20.19 68.86 -16.44
CA MET A 1 20.43 67.85 -15.39
C MET A 1 19.11 67.38 -14.75
N HIS A 2 18.32 66.53 -15.42
CA HIS A 2 17.02 66.06 -14.89
C HIS A 2 16.81 64.53 -14.95
N HIS A 3 17.75 63.77 -15.53
CA HIS A 3 17.63 62.32 -15.68
C HIS A 3 18.11 61.51 -14.45
N GLY A 4 18.90 62.11 -13.55
CA GLY A 4 19.43 61.41 -12.37
C GLY A 4 18.47 61.27 -11.18
N LYS A 5 17.44 62.13 -11.10
CA LYS A 5 16.45 62.06 -10.00
C LYS A 5 15.42 60.95 -10.22
N LYS A 6 14.97 60.73 -11.46
CA LYS A 6 13.97 59.70 -11.79
C LYS A 6 14.45 58.26 -11.51
N LYS A 7 15.71 57.93 -11.82
CA LYS A 7 16.27 56.59 -11.53
C LYS A 7 16.35 56.28 -10.03
N LYS A 8 16.65 57.28 -9.19
CA LYS A 8 16.77 57.12 -7.74
C LYS A 8 15.41 56.94 -7.06
N ASP A 9 14.36 57.54 -7.62
CA ASP A 9 12.99 57.40 -7.12
C ASP A 9 12.35 56.07 -7.55
N GLU A 10 12.69 55.53 -8.74
CA GLU A 10 12.29 54.17 -9.16
C GLU A 10 12.93 53.07 -8.29
N GLU A 11 14.23 53.16 -8.00
CA GLU A 11 14.93 52.22 -7.11
C GLU A 11 14.37 52.23 -5.68
N LYS A 12 14.00 53.40 -5.17
CA LYS A 12 13.37 53.53 -3.85
C LYS A 12 11.98 52.91 -3.81
N LYS A 13 11.19 53.09 -4.88
CA LYS A 13 9.84 52.56 -4.98
C LYS A 13 9.84 51.03 -5.11
N GLU A 14 10.79 50.48 -5.86
CA GLU A 14 10.98 49.03 -6.00
C GLU A 14 11.44 48.37 -4.68
N GLN A 15 12.27 49.07 -3.90
CA GLN A 15 12.67 48.63 -2.56
C GLN A 15 11.52 48.74 -1.53
N GLU A 16 10.67 49.77 -1.60
CA GLU A 16 9.48 49.89 -0.76
C GLU A 16 8.41 48.84 -1.09
N ASP A 17 8.19 48.53 -2.38
CA ASP A 17 7.24 47.50 -2.80
C ASP A 17 7.73 46.08 -2.46
N ALA A 18 9.05 45.83 -2.51
CA ALA A 18 9.67 44.59 -2.04
C ALA A 18 9.64 44.45 -0.50
N ALA A 19 9.68 45.56 0.24
CA ALA A 19 9.54 45.57 1.70
C ALA A 19 8.07 45.36 2.12
N LYS A 20 7.11 45.98 1.43
CA LYS A 20 5.67 45.81 1.69
C LYS A 20 5.16 44.40 1.38
N THR A 21 5.68 43.77 0.33
CA THR A 21 5.34 42.38 0.01
C THR A 21 5.87 41.41 1.06
N LYS A 22 7.05 41.68 1.66
CA LYS A 22 7.56 40.91 2.81
C LYS A 22 6.76 41.13 4.10
N GLU A 23 6.19 42.32 4.31
CA GLU A 23 5.33 42.62 5.47
C GLU A 23 3.93 41.98 5.38
N MET A 24 3.42 41.71 4.17
CA MET A 24 2.11 41.08 3.96
C MET A 24 2.18 39.56 3.72
N GLU A 25 3.34 38.93 3.89
CA GLU A 25 3.42 37.48 3.83
C GLU A 25 2.73 36.88 5.05
N SER A 26 1.60 36.21 4.82
CA SER A 26 0.98 35.39 5.85
C SER A 26 2.02 34.43 6.44
N GLY A 27 1.96 34.16 7.74
CA GLY A 27 2.94 33.27 8.40
C GLY A 27 3.07 31.90 7.69
N THR A 28 1.99 31.45 7.04
CA THR A 28 1.97 30.26 6.18
C THR A 28 2.83 30.36 4.92
N LEU A 29 2.80 31.49 4.20
CA LEU A 29 3.61 31.71 3.00
C LEU A 29 5.09 31.78 3.34
N LYS A 30 5.43 32.40 4.47
CA LYS A 30 6.80 32.44 4.98
C LYS A 30 7.31 31.05 5.33
N ALA A 31 6.55 30.29 6.13
CA ALA A 31 6.90 28.92 6.48
C ALA A 31 7.10 28.01 5.25
N TYR A 32 6.24 28.16 4.24
CA TYR A 32 6.38 27.46 2.97
C TYR A 32 7.68 27.80 2.23
N LYS A 33 8.05 29.08 2.16
CA LYS A 33 9.31 29.51 1.53
C LYS A 33 10.52 28.99 2.26
N ASP A 34 10.53 29.09 3.59
CA ASP A 34 11.62 28.59 4.44
C ASP A 34 11.81 27.08 4.25
N GLU A 35 10.71 26.31 4.23
CA GLU A 35 10.73 24.88 3.99
C GLU A 35 11.19 24.53 2.56
N GLN A 36 10.73 25.29 1.57
CA GLN A 36 11.16 25.12 0.18
C GLN A 36 12.68 25.35 0.04
N GLU A 37 13.23 26.39 0.65
CA GLU A 37 14.66 26.69 0.65
C GLU A 37 15.46 25.60 1.36
N LYS A 38 14.99 25.11 2.52
CA LYS A 38 15.59 24.01 3.26
C LYS A 38 15.73 22.75 2.38
N TYR A 39 14.67 22.33 1.71
CA TYR A 39 14.72 21.13 0.87
C TYR A 39 15.45 21.35 -0.45
N LYS A 40 15.46 22.58 -0.99
CA LYS A 40 16.32 22.93 -2.13
C LYS A 40 17.80 22.76 -1.76
N ALA A 41 18.22 23.22 -0.59
CA ALA A 41 19.58 23.05 -0.09
C ALA A 41 19.92 21.58 0.21
N LEU A 42 19.01 20.81 0.82
CA LEU A 42 19.23 19.38 1.05
C LEU A 42 19.35 18.60 -0.27
N LYS A 43 18.55 18.96 -1.28
CA LYS A 43 18.58 18.30 -2.59
C LYS A 43 19.93 18.43 -3.30
N THR A 44 20.69 19.50 -3.07
CA THR A 44 22.03 19.64 -3.68
C THR A 44 23.08 18.76 -3.02
N GLN A 45 22.88 18.35 -1.77
CA GLN A 45 23.74 17.40 -1.05
C GLN A 45 23.55 15.96 -1.52
N LEU A 46 22.41 15.64 -2.14
CA LEU A 46 22.16 14.30 -2.65
C LEU A 46 23.04 14.04 -3.89
N PRO A 47 23.63 12.84 -4.00
CA PRO A 47 24.45 12.47 -5.15
C PRO A 47 23.61 12.49 -6.44
N LYS A 48 24.22 13.03 -7.49
CA LYS A 48 23.64 13.06 -8.84
C LYS A 48 23.52 11.63 -9.41
N LYS A 49 22.69 11.47 -10.45
CA LYS A 49 22.49 10.18 -11.12
C LYS A 49 23.83 9.59 -11.57
N GLY A 50 23.99 8.28 -11.41
CA GLY A 50 25.20 7.54 -11.76
C GLY A 50 25.73 6.69 -10.58
N PRO A 51 26.97 6.19 -10.67
CA PRO A 51 27.53 5.22 -9.73
C PRO A 51 27.65 5.74 -8.28
N THR A 52 27.82 7.06 -8.11
CA THR A 52 27.84 7.68 -6.78
C THR A 52 26.50 7.61 -6.07
N ARG A 53 25.38 7.66 -6.81
CA ARG A 53 24.03 7.47 -6.25
C ARG A 53 23.83 6.03 -5.80
N GLU A 54 24.29 5.06 -6.59
CA GLU A 54 24.18 3.64 -6.22
C GLU A 54 24.96 3.33 -4.94
N ALA A 55 26.22 3.77 -4.85
CA ALA A 55 27.03 3.63 -3.65
C ALA A 55 26.35 4.24 -2.40
N PHE A 56 25.77 5.42 -2.54
CA PHE A 56 24.99 6.05 -1.48
C PHE A 56 23.76 5.22 -1.09
N THR A 57 22.98 4.74 -2.04
CA THR A 57 21.81 3.88 -1.75
C THR A 57 22.21 2.55 -1.10
N LEU A 58 23.31 1.95 -1.52
CA LEU A 58 23.85 0.73 -0.89
C LEU A 58 24.29 0.99 0.55
N SER A 59 24.89 2.16 0.83
CA SER A 59 25.21 2.56 2.20
C SER A 59 23.96 2.70 3.08
N LEU A 60 22.86 3.21 2.52
CA LEU A 60 21.59 3.36 3.24
C LEU A 60 20.93 2.00 3.47
N LEU A 61 20.99 1.11 2.48
CA LEU A 61 20.55 -0.28 2.58
C LEU A 61 21.36 -1.06 3.63
N ALA A 62 22.67 -0.85 3.71
CA ALA A 62 23.50 -1.46 4.74
C ALA A 62 23.08 -1.01 6.14
N LYS A 63 22.83 0.29 6.35
CA LYS A 63 22.30 0.82 7.61
C LYS A 63 20.95 0.19 7.96
N PHE A 64 20.05 0.05 6.99
CA PHE A 64 18.75 -0.59 7.19
C PHE A 64 18.88 -2.07 7.59
N LYS A 65 19.74 -2.83 6.90
CA LYS A 65 20.01 -4.23 7.26
C LYS A 65 20.56 -4.37 8.68
N ASN A 66 21.48 -3.49 9.07
CA ASN A 66 22.02 -3.47 10.43
C ASN A 66 20.92 -3.16 11.46
N LYS A 67 20.05 -2.17 11.17
CA LYS A 67 18.89 -1.87 12.02
C LYS A 67 18.00 -3.12 12.17
N LEU A 68 17.65 -3.80 11.07
CA LEU A 68 16.86 -5.03 11.12
C LEU A 68 17.51 -6.13 11.96
N ALA A 69 18.83 -6.33 11.85
CA ALA A 69 19.55 -7.30 12.66
C ALA A 69 19.47 -6.96 14.15
N THR A 70 19.72 -5.70 14.53
CA THR A 70 19.65 -5.27 15.94
C THR A 70 18.26 -5.42 16.55
N VAL A 71 17.19 -5.15 15.77
CA VAL A 71 15.81 -5.32 16.26
C VAL A 71 15.49 -6.81 16.42
N LYS A 72 15.94 -7.67 15.50
CA LYS A 72 15.78 -9.13 15.61
C LYS A 72 16.50 -9.70 16.84
N GLU A 73 17.74 -9.30 17.09
CA GLU A 73 18.51 -9.71 18.27
C GLU A 73 17.81 -9.29 19.57
N LYS A 74 17.35 -8.03 19.66
CA LYS A 74 16.60 -7.52 20.82
C LYS A 74 15.37 -8.36 21.14
N ILE A 75 14.61 -8.77 20.12
CA ILE A 75 13.42 -9.62 20.32
C ILE A 75 13.82 -11.05 20.69
N GLN A 76 14.89 -11.59 20.09
CA GLN A 76 15.37 -12.94 20.40
C GLN A 76 15.81 -13.05 21.86
N ASP A 77 16.60 -12.09 22.37
CA ASP A 77 17.01 -12.01 23.78
C ASP A 77 15.81 -11.83 24.73
N SER A 78 14.73 -11.20 24.25
CA SER A 78 13.47 -11.05 24.99
C SER A 78 12.58 -12.31 24.94
N SER A 79 12.88 -13.25 24.05
CA SER A 79 12.06 -14.44 23.75
C SER A 79 12.60 -15.74 24.33
N ASP A 80 13.73 -15.71 25.05
CA ASP A 80 14.28 -16.86 25.78
C ASP A 80 13.40 -17.29 26.98
N THR A 81 12.22 -16.67 27.14
CA THR A 81 11.13 -17.15 27.98
C THR A 81 10.04 -17.76 27.09
N GLU A 82 10.16 -19.06 26.85
CA GLU A 82 9.10 -20.00 26.45
C GLU A 82 8.46 -19.80 25.05
N GLY A 83 9.02 -20.47 24.03
CA GLY A 83 8.36 -21.52 23.26
C GLY A 83 6.93 -21.35 22.71
N ARG A 84 6.36 -20.14 22.63
CA ARG A 84 4.98 -19.91 22.17
C ARG A 84 4.96 -19.41 20.72
N PRO A 85 4.13 -19.98 19.82
CA PRO A 85 3.89 -19.36 18.53
C PRO A 85 3.40 -17.93 18.76
N ALA A 86 3.88 -17.00 17.94
CA ALA A 86 3.61 -15.57 17.99
C ALA A 86 2.14 -15.22 17.65
N GLU A 87 1.18 -15.95 18.22
CA GLU A 87 -0.22 -15.58 18.23
C GLU A 87 -0.54 -15.06 19.63
N THR A 88 -0.99 -13.81 19.65
CA THR A 88 -1.51 -13.11 20.82
C THR A 88 -0.47 -12.61 21.83
N ARG A 89 0.43 -11.72 21.39
CA ARG A 89 0.67 -10.51 22.17
C ARG A 89 -0.05 -9.36 21.46
N VAL A 90 -1.32 -9.19 21.80
CA VAL A 90 -1.99 -7.90 21.61
C VAL A 90 -1.47 -7.03 22.75
N ASP A 91 -0.19 -6.67 22.67
CA ASP A 91 0.36 -5.63 23.52
C ASP A 91 0.01 -4.32 22.83
N ASN A 92 -0.52 -3.40 23.62
CA ASN A 92 -1.22 -2.18 23.21
C ASN A 92 -0.50 -1.46 22.03
N ASP A 93 -1.00 -1.63 20.80
CA ASP A 93 -0.40 -1.19 19.52
C ASP A 93 -0.58 0.33 19.27
N ASP A 94 -0.69 1.12 20.35
CA ASP A 94 -0.95 2.55 20.29
C ASP A 94 0.33 3.40 20.14
N ASP A 95 1.53 2.80 20.23
CA ASP A 95 2.78 3.48 19.92
C ASP A 95 3.23 3.22 18.48
N TYR A 96 2.79 4.09 17.57
CA TYR A 96 3.17 4.10 16.16
C TYR A 96 4.70 4.26 15.92
N ASN A 97 5.49 4.54 16.96
CA ASN A 97 6.95 4.65 16.84
C ASN A 97 7.69 3.34 17.10
N ASP A 98 7.00 2.26 17.44
CA ASP A 98 7.64 0.99 17.75
C ASP A 98 8.17 0.27 16.50
N ASP A 99 9.41 -0.19 16.58
CA ASP A 99 10.11 -0.92 15.51
C ASP A 99 9.62 -2.39 15.38
N ASN A 100 8.56 -2.77 16.10
CA ASN A 100 8.05 -4.14 16.18
C ASN A 100 7.65 -4.70 14.80
N TRP A 101 7.09 -3.83 13.93
CA TRP A 101 6.70 -4.19 12.57
C TRP A 101 7.87 -4.67 11.70
N LEU A 102 9.10 -4.23 11.97
CA LEU A 102 10.30 -4.61 11.23
C LEU A 102 10.64 -6.10 11.33
N THR A 103 10.10 -6.78 12.35
CA THR A 103 10.35 -8.21 12.61
C THR A 103 9.17 -9.09 12.29
N HIS A 104 8.00 -8.48 12.06
CA HIS A 104 6.80 -9.23 11.75
C HIS A 104 6.97 -9.98 10.42
N THR A 105 6.61 -11.27 10.44
CA THR A 105 6.66 -12.11 9.24
C THR A 105 5.26 -12.22 8.67
N LEU A 106 5.10 -11.83 7.40
CA LEU A 106 3.84 -11.94 6.68
C LEU A 106 3.49 -13.42 6.48
N ARG A 107 2.42 -13.87 7.13
CA ARG A 107 1.89 -15.23 7.02
C ARG A 107 0.49 -15.15 6.44
N PHE A 108 0.30 -15.73 5.26
CA PHE A 108 -1.02 -15.90 4.69
C PHE A 108 -1.55 -17.28 5.05
N GLU A 109 -2.80 -17.36 5.45
CA GLU A 109 -3.52 -18.63 5.47
C GLU A 109 -3.59 -19.18 4.05
N SER A 110 -3.50 -20.50 3.90
CA SER A 110 -3.68 -21.19 2.61
C SER A 110 -5.16 -21.23 2.21
N ASN A 111 -5.83 -20.08 2.22
CA ASN A 111 -7.14 -19.89 1.63
C ASN A 111 -6.93 -19.85 0.12
N THR A 112 -6.73 -21.04 -0.47
CA THR A 112 -6.78 -21.20 -1.93
C THR A 112 -8.06 -20.51 -2.40
N PRO A 113 -8.00 -19.51 -3.29
CA PRO A 113 -9.18 -18.78 -3.67
C PRO A 113 -10.22 -19.77 -4.18
N VAL A 114 -11.41 -19.77 -3.59
CA VAL A 114 -12.53 -20.52 -4.12
C VAL A 114 -12.76 -19.96 -5.51
N LEU A 115 -12.43 -20.76 -6.53
CA LEU A 115 -12.57 -20.36 -7.92
C LEU A 115 -14.03 -19.97 -8.14
N ALA A 116 -14.27 -18.69 -8.45
CA ALA A 116 -15.62 -18.19 -8.63
C ALA A 116 -16.35 -19.07 -9.64
N LYS A 117 -17.58 -19.46 -9.34
CA LYS A 117 -18.43 -20.16 -10.30
C LYS A 117 -18.69 -19.19 -11.46
N ASP A 118 -18.05 -19.45 -12.59
CA ASP A 118 -18.23 -18.66 -13.80
C ASP A 118 -19.68 -18.85 -14.30
N ALA A 119 -20.36 -17.74 -14.57
CA ALA A 119 -21.70 -17.71 -15.14
C ALA A 119 -21.79 -18.41 -16.52
N SER A 120 -20.65 -18.62 -17.19
CA SER A 120 -20.55 -19.38 -18.44
C SER A 120 -20.55 -20.91 -18.27
N THR A 121 -20.46 -21.41 -17.03
CA THR A 121 -20.46 -22.85 -16.74
C THR A 121 -21.88 -23.39 -16.56
N LYS A 122 -22.21 -24.47 -17.30
CA LYS A 122 -23.52 -25.15 -17.27
C LYS A 122 -23.78 -25.82 -15.91
N ASN A 123 -24.23 -25.03 -14.94
CA ASN A 123 -24.63 -25.47 -13.61
C ASN A 123 -26.12 -25.85 -13.54
N ASP A 124 -26.55 -26.41 -12.41
CA ASP A 124 -27.92 -26.93 -12.17
C ASP A 124 -29.03 -25.88 -12.38
N ASP A 125 -28.71 -24.59 -12.30
CA ASP A 125 -29.65 -23.47 -12.51
C ASP A 125 -29.67 -22.93 -13.95
N TRP A 126 -28.94 -23.55 -14.88
CA TRP A 126 -28.90 -23.08 -16.28
C TRP A 126 -30.25 -23.26 -17.00
N PHE A 127 -31.05 -24.23 -16.57
CA PHE A 127 -32.33 -24.57 -17.16
C PHE A 127 -33.43 -24.30 -16.14
N GLU A 128 -34.49 -23.60 -16.56
CA GLU A 128 -35.67 -23.37 -15.72
C GLU A 128 -36.24 -24.70 -15.22
N ILE A 129 -36.92 -24.71 -14.07
CA ILE A 129 -37.44 -25.96 -13.46
C ILE A 129 -38.44 -26.71 -14.37
N THR A 130 -39.04 -26.00 -15.32
CA THR A 130 -39.95 -26.53 -16.33
C THR A 130 -39.25 -26.99 -17.61
N ASP A 131 -37.96 -26.65 -17.80
CA ASP A 131 -37.19 -27.01 -18.98
C ASP A 131 -36.88 -28.52 -18.97
N PRO A 132 -37.16 -29.25 -20.07
CA PRO A 132 -36.90 -30.70 -20.16
C PRO A 132 -35.42 -31.09 -20.10
N ARG A 133 -34.50 -30.15 -20.27
CA ARG A 133 -33.04 -30.31 -20.11
C ARG A 133 -32.58 -30.10 -18.69
N ASN A 134 -33.45 -29.62 -17.79
CA ASN A 134 -33.14 -29.51 -16.38
C ASN A 134 -32.76 -30.89 -15.81
N PRO A 135 -31.63 -31.01 -15.08
CA PRO A 135 -31.17 -32.25 -14.46
C PRO A 135 -32.23 -32.97 -13.61
N ILE A 136 -33.09 -32.22 -12.92
CA ILE A 136 -34.21 -32.76 -12.11
C ILE A 136 -35.22 -33.47 -13.03
N ASN A 137 -35.58 -32.84 -14.15
CA ASN A 137 -36.52 -33.40 -15.12
C ASN A 137 -35.92 -34.60 -15.87
N LYS A 138 -34.61 -34.60 -16.12
CA LYS A 138 -33.89 -35.74 -16.70
C LYS A 138 -34.02 -36.98 -15.81
N ARG A 139 -33.79 -36.85 -14.50
CA ARG A 139 -33.91 -37.96 -13.54
C ARG A 139 -35.31 -38.56 -13.53
N ARG A 140 -36.35 -37.71 -13.54
CA ARG A 140 -37.75 -38.14 -13.59
C ARG A 140 -38.11 -38.85 -14.91
N ARG A 141 -37.59 -38.37 -16.04
CA ARG A 141 -37.80 -38.97 -17.37
C ARG A 141 -37.04 -40.29 -17.54
N GLU A 142 -35.84 -40.43 -16.99
CA GLU A 142 -35.08 -41.68 -17.09
C GLU A 142 -35.71 -42.75 -16.20
N ALA A 143 -36.10 -42.39 -14.96
CA ALA A 143 -36.81 -43.30 -14.07
C ALA A 143 -38.15 -43.81 -14.63
N SER A 144 -38.84 -43.03 -15.49
CA SER A 144 -40.08 -43.48 -16.14
C SER A 144 -39.86 -44.34 -17.39
N ARG A 145 -38.65 -44.32 -17.97
CA ARG A 145 -38.27 -45.18 -19.11
C ARG A 145 -37.79 -46.56 -18.66
N ASP A 146 -37.32 -46.68 -17.42
CA ASP A 146 -36.91 -47.93 -16.79
C ASP A 146 -38.07 -48.73 -16.16
N GLY A 147 -39.32 -48.40 -16.54
CA GLY A 147 -40.50 -49.19 -16.19
C GLY A 147 -40.39 -50.65 -16.66
N PRO A 148 -41.02 -51.61 -15.95
CA PRO A 148 -40.66 -53.02 -16.03
C PRO A 148 -40.98 -53.61 -17.40
N LYS A 149 -39.96 -53.85 -18.23
CA LYS A 149 -40.09 -54.78 -19.34
C LYS A 149 -40.16 -56.20 -18.78
N SER A 150 -41.18 -56.94 -19.25
CA SER A 150 -41.42 -58.37 -19.08
C SER A 150 -41.97 -58.84 -17.73
N LYS A 151 -43.28 -59.14 -17.74
CA LYS A 151 -43.78 -60.43 -17.24
C LYS A 151 -44.78 -60.97 -18.27
N GLU A 152 -44.26 -61.45 -19.40
CA GLU A 152 -45.01 -62.33 -20.30
C GLU A 152 -45.26 -63.65 -19.54
N LYS A 153 -46.51 -64.13 -19.57
CA LYS A 153 -47.02 -65.22 -18.75
C LYS A 153 -46.50 -66.59 -19.23
N ARG A 154 -46.41 -67.51 -18.26
CA ARG A 154 -46.12 -68.95 -18.40
C ARG A 154 -46.98 -69.64 -19.45
#